data_AF-A0A4Q4RZC5-F1
#
_entry.id   AF-A0A4Q4RZC5-F1
#
_cell.length_a   1.000
_cell.length_b   1.000
_cell.length_c   1.000
_cell.angle_alpha   90.00
_cell.angle_beta   90.00
_cell.angle_gamma   90.00
#
_symmetry.space_group_name_H-M   'P 1'
#
loop_
_entity.id
_entity.type
_entity.pdbx_description
1 polymer ?
#
loop_
_entity_poly.entity_id
_entity_poly.type
_entity_poly.pdbx_seq_one_letter_code
_entity_poly.pdbx_strand_id
1 'polypeptide(L)'
;MHDEPPSNTHLEVVYGTPYVEGNVSGKLLASSLELSFWGGVDHATGEVIDGSHPLWRQCLKGKILAIPDGRGSCSGSATILELIMNGNGLSALIFERANEILAVGFFIAEEVFGRKIPMLIVDPEDFKTILGWNKRNIFIQDQCILTQQLETSTEDIYKALSPEHVQPHTSELSELDKVMLKGNCDEESGYTKAHELAMRVMIRTATIMKAPSLVSVCEAHVDGAHFGPASVFFGKRLRELGGNFTVPTTVNAVTIDRQRWRDLRVDTGFGIESDELAKISLDMGAQISFTCAPYQLDSAPKLGD
;
A
#
# COMPACT_ATOMS: atom_id res chain seq x y z
N MET A 1 42.70 36.92 -0.64
CA MET A 1 41.25 36.77 -0.86
C MET A 1 41.06 35.40 -1.45
N HIS A 2 40.48 34.49 -0.68
CA HIS A 2 40.13 33.16 -1.15
C HIS A 2 38.85 33.29 -1.98
N ASP A 3 38.93 33.01 -3.28
CA ASP A 3 37.76 32.74 -4.10
C ASP A 3 37.19 31.38 -3.66
N GLU A 4 36.04 31.41 -3.00
CA GLU A 4 35.17 30.24 -2.92
C GLU A 4 34.64 29.96 -4.33
N PRO A 5 34.63 28.69 -4.80
CA PRO A 5 34.02 28.37 -6.07
C PRO A 5 32.50 28.52 -5.95
N PRO A 6 31.79 28.95 -7.02
CA PRO A 6 30.34 29.01 -7.01
C PRO A 6 29.79 27.59 -6.81
N SER A 7 28.88 27.40 -5.84
CA SER A 7 28.17 26.14 -5.67
C SER A 7 27.24 25.92 -6.87
N ASN A 8 27.78 25.34 -7.92
CA ASN A 8 27.04 24.99 -9.12
C ASN A 8 26.22 23.72 -8.82
N THR A 9 25.14 23.85 -8.06
CA THR A 9 24.18 22.76 -7.88
C THR A 9 23.36 22.65 -9.16
N HIS A 10 23.89 21.89 -10.12
CA HIS A 10 23.15 21.46 -11.30
C HIS A 10 21.84 20.80 -10.84
N LEU A 11 20.72 21.20 -11.43
CA LEU A 11 19.43 20.54 -11.25
C LEU A 11 19.58 19.10 -11.76
N GLU A 12 19.48 18.14 -10.85
CA GLU A 12 19.43 16.73 -11.19
C GLU A 12 17.96 16.30 -11.19
N VAL A 13 17.54 15.64 -12.27
CA VAL A 13 16.16 15.19 -12.48
C VAL A 13 16.18 13.70 -12.79
N VAL A 14 15.35 12.95 -12.06
CA VAL A 14 15.06 11.53 -12.31
C VAL A 14 13.57 11.39 -12.60
N TYR A 15 13.21 10.45 -13.46
CA TYR A 15 11.81 10.14 -13.77
C TYR A 15 11.40 8.81 -13.16
N GLY A 16 10.15 8.74 -12.68
CA GLY A 16 9.59 7.52 -12.13
C GLY A 16 8.13 7.36 -12.52
N THR A 17 7.69 6.11 -12.68
CA THR A 17 6.29 5.75 -12.94
C THR A 17 5.49 6.00 -11.65
N PRO A 18 4.54 6.94 -11.63
CA PRO A 18 3.72 7.18 -10.45
C PRO A 18 2.61 6.12 -10.36
N TYR A 19 2.54 5.44 -9.23
CA TYR A 19 1.44 4.53 -8.88
C TYR A 19 0.49 5.15 -7.85
N VAL A 20 0.96 6.17 -7.14
CA VAL A 20 0.15 7.17 -6.45
C VAL A 20 0.74 8.52 -6.83
N GLU A 21 -0.04 9.35 -7.53
CA GLU A 21 0.42 10.67 -7.96
C GLU A 21 0.48 11.65 -6.79
N GLY A 22 1.29 12.69 -6.91
CA GLY A 22 1.20 13.86 -6.05
C GLY A 22 2.51 14.59 -5.89
N ASN A 23 2.43 15.72 -5.20
CA ASN A 23 3.54 16.65 -5.07
C ASN A 23 3.97 16.75 -3.61
N VAL A 24 5.25 16.56 -3.34
CA VAL A 24 5.77 16.64 -1.98
C VAL A 24 7.25 17.03 -1.98
N SER A 25 7.66 17.71 -0.93
CA SER A 25 9.08 17.96 -0.64
C SER A 25 9.43 17.37 0.71
N GLY A 26 10.60 16.78 0.84
CA GLY A 26 11.01 16.21 2.11
C GLY A 26 12.44 15.74 2.13
N LYS A 27 12.92 15.47 3.35
CA LYS A 27 14.25 14.87 3.55
C LYS A 27 14.21 13.41 3.11
N LEU A 28 15.12 13.05 2.21
CA LEU A 28 15.29 11.70 1.69
C LEU A 28 16.02 10.80 2.70
N LEU A 29 15.45 9.63 2.95
CA LEU A 29 16.10 8.48 3.54
C LEU A 29 16.24 7.43 2.45
N ALA A 30 17.46 7.23 1.95
CA ALA A 30 17.72 6.27 0.89
C ALA A 30 18.58 5.11 1.40
N SER A 31 18.27 3.90 0.96
CA SER A 31 19.05 2.70 1.23
C SER A 31 19.09 1.80 0.01
N SER A 32 20.22 1.14 -0.23
CA SER A 32 20.37 0.10 -1.24
C SER A 32 19.96 -1.29 -0.72
N LEU A 33 19.36 -1.37 0.47
CA LEU A 33 18.89 -2.60 1.10
C LEU A 33 17.37 -2.55 1.24
N GLU A 34 16.71 -3.69 1.04
CA GLU A 34 15.27 -3.82 1.23
C GLU A 34 14.90 -3.66 2.72
N LEU A 35 13.75 -3.03 2.96
CA LEU A 35 13.22 -2.81 4.30
C LEU A 35 11.99 -3.69 4.56
N SER A 36 11.95 -4.34 5.72
CA SER A 36 10.75 -5.03 6.18
C SER A 36 9.83 -4.08 6.92
N PHE A 37 8.61 -3.91 6.42
CA PHE A 37 7.54 -3.24 7.17
C PHE A 37 6.84 -4.20 8.14
N TRP A 38 7.07 -5.51 8.00
CA TRP A 38 6.65 -6.48 9.01
C TRP A 38 7.78 -6.69 10.02
N GLY A 39 7.67 -6.06 11.19
CA GLY A 39 8.65 -6.20 12.28
C GLY A 39 9.97 -5.45 12.11
N GLY A 40 10.19 -4.73 11.00
CA GLY A 40 11.36 -3.87 10.79
C GLY A 40 11.09 -2.37 10.97
N VAL A 41 9.81 -1.97 11.02
CA VAL A 41 9.37 -0.60 11.30
C VAL A 41 8.30 -0.65 12.40
N ASP A 42 8.46 0.18 13.41
CA ASP A 42 7.44 0.38 14.43
C ASP A 42 6.36 1.32 13.89
N HIS A 43 5.14 0.81 13.72
CA HIS A 43 4.01 1.58 13.19
C HIS A 43 3.51 2.68 14.15
N ALA A 44 3.78 2.56 15.45
CA ALA A 44 3.37 3.53 16.46
C ALA A 44 4.29 4.76 16.54
N THR A 45 5.55 4.63 16.10
CA THR A 45 6.55 5.72 16.15
C THR A 45 7.07 6.14 14.77
N GLY A 46 6.97 5.26 13.78
CA GLY A 46 7.60 5.42 12.47
C GLY A 46 9.10 5.14 12.48
N GLU A 47 9.67 4.60 13.57
CA GLU A 47 11.09 4.28 13.68
C GLU A 47 11.43 2.94 13.00
N VAL A 48 12.54 2.89 12.29
CA VAL A 48 13.12 1.64 11.79
C VAL A 48 13.77 0.89 12.95
N ILE A 49 13.18 -0.25 13.33
CA ILE A 49 13.62 -1.08 14.46
C ILE A 49 14.46 -2.29 14.04
N ASP A 50 14.56 -2.57 12.73
CA ASP A 50 15.48 -3.60 12.22
C ASP A 50 16.93 -3.19 12.48
N GLY A 51 17.54 -3.82 13.48
CA GLY A 51 18.92 -3.55 13.92
C GLY A 51 19.99 -3.91 12.90
N SER A 52 19.65 -4.67 11.86
CA SER A 52 20.57 -5.02 10.77
C SER A 52 20.50 -4.05 9.59
N HIS A 53 19.47 -3.21 9.54
CA HIS A 53 19.21 -2.33 8.40
C HIS A 53 20.02 -1.01 8.52
N PRO A 54 20.57 -0.46 7.42
CA PRO A 54 21.32 0.81 7.44
C PRO A 54 20.51 2.03 7.94
N LEU A 55 19.19 1.94 7.88
CA LEU A 55 18.27 2.97 8.39
C LEU A 55 17.87 2.76 9.85
N TRP A 56 18.48 1.81 10.59
CA TRP A 56 18.18 1.57 11.99
C TRP A 56 18.16 2.87 12.82
N ARG A 57 17.12 3.02 13.66
CA ARG A 57 16.82 4.20 14.48
C ARG A 57 16.50 5.48 13.72
N GLN A 58 16.32 5.41 12.40
CA GLN A 58 15.80 6.55 11.63
C GLN A 58 14.27 6.53 11.71
N CYS A 59 13.68 7.71 11.90
CA CYS A 59 12.24 7.91 11.85
C CYS A 59 11.81 8.24 10.41
N LEU A 60 10.86 7.45 9.88
CA LEU A 60 10.28 7.60 8.54
C LEU A 60 9.23 8.70 8.48
N LYS A 61 8.67 9.11 9.62
CA LYS A 61 7.59 10.09 9.71
C LYS A 61 7.93 11.38 8.98
N GLY A 62 7.12 11.74 7.98
CA GLY A 62 7.30 12.96 7.20
C GLY A 62 8.57 12.97 6.32
N LYS A 63 9.15 11.80 6.03
CA LYS A 63 10.33 11.64 5.16
C LYS A 63 9.96 11.02 3.84
N ILE A 64 10.79 11.24 2.83
CA ILE A 64 10.72 10.51 1.57
C ILE A 64 11.64 9.30 1.74
N LEU A 65 11.11 8.10 1.52
CA LEU A 65 11.87 6.85 1.62
C LEU A 65 12.19 6.34 0.23
N ALA A 66 13.45 6.00 -0.04
CA ALA A 66 13.86 5.29 -1.25
C ALA A 66 14.54 3.97 -0.87
N ILE A 67 13.96 2.85 -1.30
CA ILE A 67 14.45 1.49 -1.05
C ILE A 67 14.30 0.66 -2.33
N PRO A 68 15.17 -0.33 -2.58
CA PRO A 68 15.07 -1.12 -3.80
C PRO A 68 13.73 -1.87 -3.88
N ASP A 69 13.29 -2.40 -2.73
CA ASP A 69 12.08 -3.23 -2.61
C ASP A 69 11.69 -3.35 -1.12
N GLY A 70 10.48 -3.83 -0.86
CA GLY A 70 10.08 -4.36 0.44
C GLY A 70 10.52 -5.81 0.62
N ARG A 71 10.77 -6.24 1.85
CA ARG A 71 10.95 -7.67 2.18
C ARG A 71 10.01 -8.11 3.28
N GLY A 72 9.64 -9.40 3.30
CA GLY A 72 8.79 -9.98 4.34
C GLY A 72 7.43 -10.44 3.82
N SER A 73 6.45 -10.53 4.73
CA SER A 73 5.13 -11.12 4.48
C SER A 73 4.13 -10.12 3.87
N CYS A 74 3.00 -10.63 3.34
CA CYS A 74 1.87 -9.86 2.82
C CYS A 74 1.32 -8.81 3.81
N SER A 75 1.53 -9.01 5.12
CA SER A 75 1.17 -8.09 6.20
C SER A 75 1.88 -6.73 6.15
N GLY A 76 2.92 -6.56 5.32
CA GLY A 76 3.59 -5.26 5.14
C GLY A 76 2.64 -4.15 4.68
N SER A 77 1.62 -4.50 3.88
CA SER A 77 0.53 -3.60 3.46
C SER A 77 -0.23 -3.00 4.65
N ALA A 78 -0.55 -3.84 5.63
CA ALA A 78 -1.27 -3.44 6.84
C ALA A 78 -0.41 -2.51 7.71
N THR A 79 0.89 -2.80 7.88
CA THR A 79 1.80 -1.89 8.59
C THR A 79 1.89 -0.52 7.90
N ILE A 80 1.97 -0.48 6.56
CA ILE A 80 1.95 0.80 5.83
C ILE A 80 0.67 1.57 6.13
N LEU A 81 -0.48 0.90 6.07
CA LEU A 81 -1.75 1.53 6.38
C LEU A 81 -1.80 2.04 7.83
N GLU A 82 -1.32 1.25 8.81
CA GLU A 82 -1.19 1.67 10.21
C GLU A 82 -0.33 2.92 10.36
N LEU A 83 0.85 2.95 9.74
CA LEU A 83 1.74 4.13 9.76
C LEU A 83 1.00 5.37 9.26
N ILE A 84 0.32 5.26 8.13
CA ILE A 84 -0.43 6.37 7.51
C ILE A 84 -1.56 6.83 8.42
N MET A 85 -2.38 5.91 8.91
CA MET A 85 -3.57 6.21 9.70
C MET A 85 -3.23 6.75 11.10
N ASN A 86 -2.09 6.33 11.67
CA ASN A 86 -1.57 6.86 12.93
C ASN A 86 -0.83 8.20 12.77
N GLY A 87 -0.72 8.73 11.54
CA GLY A 87 0.01 9.98 11.27
C GLY A 87 1.52 9.87 11.46
N ASN A 88 2.06 8.66 11.39
CA ASN A 88 3.49 8.34 11.46
C ASN A 88 4.07 7.90 10.12
N GLY A 89 3.27 7.99 9.06
CA GLY A 89 3.64 7.64 7.70
C GLY A 89 4.75 8.52 7.12
N LEU A 90 5.40 7.93 6.13
CA LEU A 90 6.27 8.63 5.19
C LEU A 90 5.48 9.61 4.31
N SER A 91 6.18 10.59 3.76
CA SER A 91 5.64 11.61 2.85
C SER A 91 5.63 11.18 1.39
N ALA A 92 6.52 10.27 1.00
CA ALA A 92 6.48 9.55 -0.28
C ALA A 92 7.40 8.33 -0.25
N LEU A 93 7.12 7.34 -1.11
CA LEU A 93 7.91 6.13 -1.29
C LEU A 93 8.42 6.01 -2.72
N ILE A 94 9.70 5.70 -2.87
CA ILE A 94 10.33 5.45 -4.15
C ILE A 94 10.91 4.03 -4.13
N PHE A 95 10.49 3.21 -5.08
CA PHE A 95 11.01 1.86 -5.29
C PHE A 95 11.92 1.79 -6.52
N GLU A 96 12.90 0.89 -6.48
CA GLU A 96 13.60 0.42 -7.70
C GLU A 96 12.77 -0.64 -8.43
N ARG A 97 12.06 -1.49 -7.70
CA ARG A 97 11.29 -2.62 -8.23
C ARG A 97 9.84 -2.59 -7.78
N ALA A 98 8.96 -3.16 -8.60
CA ALA A 98 7.56 -3.33 -8.24
C ALA A 98 7.40 -4.17 -6.97
N ASN A 99 6.71 -3.60 -5.98
CA ASN A 99 6.29 -4.28 -4.77
C ASN A 99 4.79 -4.08 -4.56
N GLU A 100 4.00 -5.02 -5.06
CA GLU A 100 2.54 -5.00 -4.98
C GLU A 100 2.04 -5.06 -3.53
N ILE A 101 2.75 -5.75 -2.65
CA ILE A 101 2.37 -5.91 -1.24
C ILE A 101 2.35 -4.54 -0.55
N LEU A 102 3.46 -3.80 -0.57
CA LEU A 102 3.53 -2.50 0.09
C LEU A 102 2.64 -1.47 -0.63
N ALA A 103 2.57 -1.53 -1.96
CA ALA A 103 1.72 -0.66 -2.78
C ALA A 103 0.24 -0.72 -2.38
N VAL A 104 -0.29 -1.90 -2.08
CA VAL A 104 -1.69 -2.07 -1.62
C VAL A 104 -2.00 -1.21 -0.39
N GLY A 105 -1.05 -1.04 0.54
CA GLY A 105 -1.23 -0.17 1.71
C GLY A 105 -1.49 1.30 1.31
N PHE A 106 -0.79 1.80 0.29
CA PHE A 106 -1.00 3.14 -0.25
C PHE A 106 -2.30 3.24 -1.06
N PHE A 107 -2.63 2.22 -1.85
CA PHE A 107 -3.86 2.18 -2.64
C PHE A 107 -5.08 2.21 -1.73
N ILE A 108 -5.09 1.43 -0.65
CA ILE A 108 -6.17 1.46 0.35
C ILE A 108 -6.23 2.83 1.03
N ALA A 109 -5.08 3.40 1.42
CA ALA A 109 -5.03 4.72 2.04
C ALA A 109 -5.69 5.79 1.15
N GLU A 110 -5.42 5.77 -0.15
CA GLU A 110 -6.01 6.70 -1.11
C GLU A 110 -7.49 6.40 -1.40
N GLU A 111 -7.81 5.20 -1.88
CA GLU A 111 -9.16 4.86 -2.38
C GLU A 111 -10.20 4.86 -1.26
N VAL A 112 -9.84 4.34 -0.08
CA VAL A 112 -10.79 4.10 1.01
C VAL A 112 -10.83 5.25 2.01
N PHE A 113 -9.68 5.90 2.22
CA PHE A 113 -9.51 6.93 3.25
C PHE A 113 -9.14 8.31 2.72
N GLY A 114 -8.97 8.49 1.41
CA GLY A 114 -8.62 9.77 0.80
C GLY A 114 -7.24 10.29 1.21
N ARG A 115 -6.35 9.42 1.69
CA ARG A 115 -4.98 9.74 2.10
C ARG A 115 -4.03 9.48 0.93
N LYS A 116 -3.80 10.50 0.12
CA LYS A 116 -2.89 10.45 -1.03
C LYS A 116 -1.43 10.65 -0.56
N ILE A 117 -0.59 9.63 -0.74
CA ILE A 117 0.85 9.68 -0.45
C ILE A 117 1.60 9.23 -1.70
N PRO A 118 2.43 10.09 -2.33
CA PRO A 118 3.10 9.77 -3.57
C PRO A 118 3.93 8.49 -3.50
N MET A 119 3.81 7.66 -4.52
CA MET A 119 4.55 6.42 -4.65
C MET A 119 4.99 6.23 -6.10
N LEU A 120 6.29 6.08 -6.31
CA LEU A 120 6.89 5.95 -7.63
C LEU A 120 7.79 4.72 -7.71
N ILE A 121 7.89 4.16 -8.92
CA ILE A 121 8.92 3.19 -9.27
C ILE A 121 9.85 3.84 -10.29
N VAL A 122 11.16 3.76 -10.05
CA VAL A 122 12.21 4.28 -10.93
C VAL A 122 13.07 3.15 -11.47
N ASP A 123 13.72 3.36 -12.61
CA ASP A 123 14.65 2.40 -13.18
C ASP A 123 15.94 2.26 -12.32
N PRO A 124 16.69 1.15 -12.41
CA PRO A 124 17.86 0.91 -11.56
C PRO A 124 18.96 1.99 -11.61
N GLU A 125 19.23 2.59 -12.77
CA GLU A 125 20.23 3.66 -12.91
C GLU A 125 19.77 4.96 -12.24
N ASP A 126 18.48 5.26 -12.36
CA ASP A 126 17.83 6.40 -11.73
C ASP A 126 17.76 6.21 -10.20
N PHE A 127 17.46 4.99 -9.74
CA PHE A 127 17.52 4.63 -8.33
C PHE A 127 18.93 4.82 -7.75
N LYS A 128 19.97 4.40 -8.49
CA LYS A 128 21.37 4.61 -8.10
C LYS A 128 21.72 6.08 -7.97
N THR A 129 21.17 6.93 -8.83
CA THR A 129 21.30 8.39 -8.72
C THR A 129 20.64 8.91 -7.43
N ILE A 130 19.41 8.47 -7.15
CA ILE A 130 18.66 8.81 -5.92
C ILE A 130 19.41 8.37 -4.64
N LEU A 131 20.09 7.23 -4.65
CA LEU A 131 20.93 6.80 -3.52
C LEU A 131 22.02 7.84 -3.19
N GLY A 132 22.59 8.48 -4.22
CA GLY A 132 23.56 9.57 -4.07
C GLY A 132 22.99 10.85 -3.42
N TRP A 133 21.66 10.97 -3.36
CA TRP A 133 20.97 12.11 -2.74
C TRP A 133 20.54 11.84 -1.29
N ASN A 134 20.94 10.72 -0.69
CA ASN A 134 20.56 10.38 0.70
C ASN A 134 20.79 11.55 1.66
N LYS A 135 19.82 11.79 2.56
CA LYS A 135 19.77 12.89 3.55
C LYS A 135 19.58 14.30 2.97
N ARG A 136 19.56 14.49 1.66
CA ARG A 136 19.18 15.77 1.03
C ARG A 136 17.67 15.98 1.12
N ASN A 137 17.23 17.22 0.94
CA ASN A 137 15.84 17.49 0.62
C ASN A 137 15.65 17.28 -0.89
N ILE A 138 14.57 16.58 -1.25
CA ILE A 138 14.17 16.37 -2.64
C ILE A 138 12.71 16.80 -2.83
N PHE A 139 12.32 16.97 -4.09
CA PHE A 139 10.98 17.34 -4.51
C PHE A 139 10.46 16.28 -5.46
N ILE A 140 9.24 15.80 -5.21
CA ILE A 140 8.50 14.93 -6.11
C ILE A 140 7.38 15.78 -6.69
N GLN A 141 7.28 15.80 -8.02
CA GLN A 141 6.25 16.49 -8.76
C GLN A 141 5.71 15.54 -9.84
N ASP A 142 4.57 14.92 -9.56
CA ASP A 142 4.00 13.80 -10.33
C ASP A 142 5.03 12.68 -10.58
N GLN A 143 5.65 12.70 -11.75
CA GLN A 143 6.56 11.70 -12.30
C GLN A 143 8.03 12.14 -12.24
N CYS A 144 8.32 13.34 -11.74
CA CYS A 144 9.67 13.89 -11.62
C CYS A 144 10.15 13.88 -10.17
N ILE A 145 11.41 13.49 -9.96
CA ILE A 145 12.12 13.54 -8.67
C ILE A 145 13.33 14.45 -8.83
N LEU A 146 13.41 15.50 -8.01
CA LEU A 146 14.27 16.65 -8.23
C LEU A 146 15.08 16.98 -6.98
N THR A 147 16.30 17.48 -7.16
CA THR A 147 17.14 18.00 -6.05
C THR A 147 16.84 19.46 -5.69
N GLN A 148 16.06 20.17 -6.51
CA GLN A 148 15.62 21.56 -6.29
C GLN A 148 14.18 21.72 -6.77
N GLN A 149 13.46 22.70 -6.24
CA GLN A 149 12.10 23.01 -6.65
C GLN A 149 12.10 23.65 -8.05
N LEU A 150 11.26 23.16 -8.95
CA LEU A 150 11.04 23.79 -10.26
C LEU A 150 10.16 25.04 -10.12
N GLU A 151 10.42 26.05 -10.96
CA GLU A 151 9.49 27.15 -11.15
C GLU A 151 8.29 26.67 -11.96
N THR A 152 7.08 27.16 -11.64
CA THR A 152 5.81 26.69 -12.23
C THR A 152 5.77 26.74 -13.76
N SER A 153 6.53 27.66 -14.39
CA SER A 153 6.65 27.75 -15.85
C SER A 153 7.44 26.62 -16.51
N THR A 154 8.11 25.77 -15.73
CA THR A 154 8.95 24.67 -16.22
C THR A 154 8.34 23.28 -16.00
N GLU A 155 7.31 23.16 -15.16
CA GLU A 155 6.64 21.87 -14.87
C GLU A 155 6.08 21.19 -16.13
N ASP A 156 5.42 21.97 -17.00
CA ASP A 156 4.85 21.46 -18.26
C ASP A 156 5.93 20.91 -19.21
N ILE A 157 7.14 21.49 -19.18
CA ILE A 157 8.26 21.07 -20.03
C ILE A 157 8.77 19.71 -19.57
N TYR A 158 9.02 19.52 -18.27
CA TYR A 158 9.52 18.25 -17.74
C TYR A 158 8.46 17.14 -17.81
N LYS A 159 7.18 17.49 -17.68
CA LYS A 159 6.08 16.55 -17.91
C LYS A 159 5.99 16.11 -19.37
N ALA A 160 6.19 17.02 -20.32
CA ALA A 160 6.23 16.68 -21.75
C ALA A 160 7.48 15.88 -22.15
N LEU A 161 8.58 16.01 -21.41
CA LEU A 161 9.83 15.29 -21.64
C LEU A 161 9.87 13.90 -20.97
N SER A 162 8.84 13.50 -20.24
CA SER A 162 8.83 12.20 -19.57
C SER A 162 8.90 11.06 -20.57
N PRO A 163 9.76 10.05 -20.36
CA PRO A 163 9.81 8.88 -21.22
C PRO A 163 8.48 8.12 -21.26
N GLU A 164 8.16 7.49 -22.40
CA GLU A 164 6.93 6.69 -22.55
C GLU A 164 6.85 5.51 -21.55
N HIS A 165 7.99 4.97 -21.11
CA HIS A 165 8.03 3.87 -20.13
C HIS A 165 7.55 4.27 -18.73
N VAL A 166 7.33 5.56 -18.49
CA VAL A 166 6.82 6.12 -17.23
C VAL A 166 5.29 5.96 -17.10
N GLN A 167 4.63 5.48 -18.16
CA GLN A 167 3.19 5.21 -18.12
C GLN A 167 2.88 3.86 -17.45
N PRO A 168 1.95 3.82 -16.47
CA PRO A 168 1.54 2.57 -15.86
C PRO A 168 0.91 1.59 -16.86
N HIS A 169 1.12 0.29 -16.62
CA HIS A 169 0.46 -0.76 -17.38
C HIS A 169 -1.07 -0.70 -17.20
N THR A 170 -1.82 -0.89 -18.29
CA THR A 170 -3.27 -0.98 -18.26
C THR A 170 -3.69 -2.43 -18.50
N SER A 171 -4.29 -3.06 -17.50
CA SER A 171 -4.84 -4.41 -17.61
C SER A 171 -6.16 -4.41 -18.39
N GLU A 172 -6.42 -5.49 -19.13
CA GLU A 172 -7.71 -5.74 -19.76
C GLU A 172 -8.76 -6.07 -18.69
N LEU A 173 -9.90 -5.38 -18.77
CA LEU A 173 -11.01 -5.56 -17.84
C LEU A 173 -12.15 -6.31 -18.51
N SER A 174 -12.67 -7.33 -17.81
CA SER A 174 -13.89 -8.01 -18.19
C SER A 174 -15.11 -7.10 -18.01
N GLU A 175 -16.27 -7.51 -18.56
CA GLU A 175 -17.52 -6.78 -18.32
C GLU A 175 -17.90 -6.77 -16.83
N LEU A 176 -17.59 -7.85 -16.10
CA LEU A 176 -17.82 -7.93 -14.67
C LEU A 176 -17.01 -6.89 -13.89
N ASP A 177 -15.71 -6.75 -14.22
CA ASP A 177 -14.82 -5.77 -13.58
C ASP A 177 -15.32 -4.35 -13.82
N LYS A 178 -15.74 -4.04 -15.06
CA LYS A 178 -16.29 -2.74 -15.43
C LYS A 178 -17.60 -2.43 -14.70
N VAL A 179 -18.45 -3.43 -14.48
CA VAL A 179 -19.70 -3.27 -13.74
C VAL A 179 -19.41 -3.03 -12.25
N MET A 180 -18.53 -3.81 -11.62
CA MET A 180 -18.11 -3.59 -10.23
C MET A 180 -17.46 -2.21 -10.03
N LEU A 181 -16.64 -1.76 -10.99
CA LEU A 181 -15.96 -0.46 -10.95
C LEU A 181 -16.93 0.73 -10.99
N LYS A 182 -18.14 0.57 -11.52
CA LYS A 182 -19.14 1.64 -11.52
C LYS A 182 -19.66 1.93 -10.12
N GLY A 183 -19.75 0.93 -9.24
CA GLY A 183 -20.14 1.08 -7.82
C GLY A 183 -21.49 1.75 -7.55
N ASN A 184 -22.26 2.00 -8.60
CA ASN A 184 -23.53 2.70 -8.53
C ASN A 184 -24.57 1.65 -8.23
N CYS A 185 -25.06 1.66 -6.99
CA CYS A 185 -26.13 0.82 -6.47
C CYS A 185 -27.43 0.94 -7.30
N ASP A 186 -27.45 0.49 -8.55
CA ASP A 186 -28.66 0.12 -9.23
C ASP A 186 -29.13 -1.21 -8.64
N GLU A 187 -30.45 -1.34 -8.41
CA GLU A 187 -31.05 -2.55 -7.86
C GLU A 187 -30.77 -3.79 -8.75
N GLU A 188 -30.33 -3.58 -10.00
CA GLU A 188 -30.02 -4.63 -10.97
C GLU A 188 -28.63 -5.28 -10.77
N SER A 189 -27.56 -4.53 -10.45
CA SER A 189 -26.21 -5.13 -10.33
C SER A 189 -25.88 -5.62 -8.92
N GLY A 190 -26.45 -5.01 -7.88
CA GLY A 190 -26.18 -5.36 -6.48
C GLY A 190 -24.79 -4.96 -5.96
N TYR A 191 -23.96 -4.29 -6.76
CA TYR A 191 -22.65 -3.80 -6.32
C TYR A 191 -22.73 -2.43 -5.66
N THR A 192 -21.94 -2.28 -4.61
CA THR A 192 -21.94 -1.09 -3.74
C THR A 192 -20.65 -0.29 -3.88
N LYS A 193 -20.58 0.86 -3.20
CA LYS A 193 -19.35 1.66 -3.17
C LYS A 193 -18.15 0.87 -2.65
N ALA A 194 -18.36 -0.07 -1.71
CA ALA A 194 -17.30 -0.94 -1.23
C ALA A 194 -16.69 -1.80 -2.36
N HIS A 195 -17.52 -2.30 -3.27
CA HIS A 195 -17.09 -3.12 -4.42
C HIS A 195 -16.28 -2.31 -5.42
N GLU A 196 -16.71 -1.09 -5.73
CA GLU A 196 -15.95 -0.19 -6.59
C GLU A 196 -14.56 0.07 -6.01
N LEU A 197 -14.46 0.42 -4.72
CA LEU A 197 -13.17 0.72 -4.10
C LEU A 197 -12.26 -0.51 -4.05
N ALA A 198 -12.82 -1.69 -3.73
CA ALA A 198 -12.07 -2.95 -3.77
C ALA A 198 -11.56 -3.25 -5.20
N MET A 199 -12.41 -3.06 -6.22
CA MET A 199 -12.05 -3.27 -7.62
C MET A 199 -10.95 -2.29 -8.08
N ARG A 200 -11.02 -1.02 -7.66
CA ARG A 200 -9.95 -0.04 -7.93
C ARG A 200 -8.62 -0.48 -7.34
N VAL A 201 -8.60 -0.95 -6.09
CA VAL A 201 -7.38 -1.48 -5.46
C VAL A 201 -6.85 -2.70 -6.23
N MET A 202 -7.72 -3.63 -6.65
CA MET A 202 -7.33 -4.80 -7.45
C MET A 202 -6.74 -4.40 -8.81
N ILE A 203 -7.37 -3.46 -9.53
CA ILE A 203 -6.86 -2.95 -10.82
C ILE A 203 -5.50 -2.30 -10.65
N ARG A 204 -5.33 -1.45 -9.62
CA ARG A 204 -4.04 -0.81 -9.34
C ARG A 204 -2.95 -1.84 -8.99
N THR A 205 -3.33 -2.90 -8.29
CA THR A 205 -2.45 -4.04 -7.98
C THR A 205 -2.06 -4.81 -9.25
N ALA A 206 -3.01 -5.06 -10.16
CA ALA A 206 -2.72 -5.67 -11.46
C ALA A 206 -1.79 -4.79 -12.33
N THR A 207 -1.99 -3.47 -12.30
CA THR A 207 -1.15 -2.48 -12.99
C THR A 207 0.31 -2.52 -12.51
N ILE A 208 0.57 -2.60 -11.19
CA ILE A 208 1.94 -2.71 -10.67
C ILE A 208 2.58 -4.07 -10.99
N MET A 209 1.78 -5.14 -10.96
CA MET A 209 2.22 -6.48 -11.36
C MET A 209 2.42 -6.63 -12.88
N LYS A 210 2.01 -5.62 -13.67
CA LYS A 210 1.96 -5.68 -15.15
C LYS A 210 1.13 -6.89 -15.63
N ALA A 211 0.08 -7.23 -14.90
CA ALA A 211 -0.78 -8.35 -15.21
C ALA A 211 -1.68 -8.00 -16.41
N PRO A 212 -1.74 -8.85 -17.45
CA PRO A 212 -2.49 -8.52 -18.67
C PRO A 212 -4.00 -8.47 -18.42
N SER A 213 -4.51 -9.24 -17.46
CA SER A 213 -5.92 -9.29 -17.09
C SER A 213 -6.10 -9.85 -15.67
N LEU A 214 -7.30 -9.66 -15.12
CA LEU A 214 -7.73 -10.31 -13.87
C LEU A 214 -8.31 -11.70 -14.17
N VAL A 215 -8.17 -12.62 -13.21
CA VAL A 215 -8.77 -13.96 -13.26
C VAL A 215 -9.89 -14.00 -12.22
N SER A 216 -11.09 -14.40 -12.65
CA SER A 216 -12.21 -14.62 -11.74
C SER A 216 -11.97 -15.88 -10.91
N VAL A 217 -12.31 -15.81 -9.62
CA VAL A 217 -12.25 -16.92 -8.68
C VAL A 217 -13.65 -17.33 -8.25
N CYS A 218 -13.84 -18.58 -7.88
CA CYS A 218 -15.13 -19.08 -7.37
C CYS A 218 -15.27 -18.97 -5.85
N GLU A 219 -14.16 -18.76 -5.14
CA GLU A 219 -14.13 -18.64 -3.68
C GLU A 219 -12.91 -17.86 -3.18
N ALA A 220 -12.96 -17.40 -1.93
CA ALA A 220 -11.86 -16.68 -1.30
C ALA A 220 -11.66 -17.09 0.17
N HIS A 221 -10.42 -16.96 0.64
CA HIS A 221 -10.07 -17.08 2.04
C HIS A 221 -9.37 -15.80 2.49
N VAL A 222 -10.07 -14.99 3.30
CA VAL A 222 -9.55 -13.68 3.73
C VAL A 222 -8.74 -13.82 5.00
N ASP A 223 -7.63 -13.09 5.05
CA ASP A 223 -6.86 -12.99 6.29
C ASP A 223 -7.66 -12.21 7.35
N GLY A 224 -7.72 -12.76 8.56
CA GLY A 224 -8.45 -12.19 9.70
C GLY A 224 -7.52 -11.57 10.74
N ALA A 225 -6.22 -11.50 10.47
CA ALA A 225 -5.23 -11.02 11.42
C ALA A 225 -5.40 -9.53 11.73
N HIS A 226 -5.43 -9.22 13.02
CA HIS A 226 -5.42 -7.85 13.52
C HIS A 226 -3.98 -7.35 13.64
N PHE A 227 -3.63 -6.36 12.81
CA PHE A 227 -2.30 -5.70 12.82
C PHE A 227 -2.29 -4.35 13.54
N GLY A 228 -3.48 -3.87 13.94
CA GLY A 228 -3.69 -2.61 14.62
C GLY A 228 -5.06 -2.00 14.28
N PRO A 229 -5.36 -0.82 14.85
CA PRO A 229 -6.67 -0.17 14.71
C PRO A 229 -7.06 0.16 13.25
N ALA A 230 -6.10 0.41 12.37
CA ALA A 230 -6.38 0.70 10.96
C ALA A 230 -6.96 -0.52 10.23
N SER A 231 -6.58 -1.75 10.60
CA SER A 231 -7.19 -2.97 10.05
C SER A 231 -8.67 -3.07 10.41
N VAL A 232 -9.02 -2.75 11.66
CA VAL A 232 -10.43 -2.70 12.10
C VAL A 232 -11.18 -1.58 11.37
N PHE A 233 -10.58 -0.40 11.27
CA PHE A 233 -11.20 0.75 10.62
C PHE A 233 -11.43 0.52 9.13
N PHE A 234 -10.51 -0.16 8.44
CA PHE A 234 -10.68 -0.62 7.07
C PHE A 234 -11.89 -1.54 6.91
N GLY A 235 -11.99 -2.58 7.74
CA GLY A 235 -13.15 -3.46 7.73
C GLY A 235 -14.45 -2.70 8.00
N LYS A 236 -14.50 -1.84 9.03
CA LYS A 236 -15.68 -1.03 9.35
C LYS A 236 -16.10 -0.16 8.19
N ARG A 237 -15.13 0.49 7.54
CA ARG A 237 -15.37 1.38 6.41
C ARG A 237 -15.97 0.64 5.22
N LEU A 238 -15.46 -0.55 4.88
CA LEU A 238 -16.06 -1.38 3.83
C LEU A 238 -17.50 -1.79 4.18
N ARG A 239 -17.74 -2.23 5.42
CA ARG A 239 -19.09 -2.58 5.90
C ARG A 239 -20.06 -1.39 5.79
N GLU A 240 -19.64 -0.20 6.23
CA GLU A 240 -20.43 1.04 6.14
C GLU A 240 -20.77 1.43 4.69
N LEU A 241 -19.87 1.13 3.76
CA LEU A 241 -20.07 1.38 2.33
C LEU A 241 -20.90 0.28 1.63
N GLY A 242 -21.54 -0.61 2.41
CA GLY A 242 -22.37 -1.70 1.91
C GLY A 242 -21.58 -2.90 1.40
N GLY A 243 -20.39 -3.15 1.96
CA GLY A 243 -19.56 -4.29 1.59
C GLY A 243 -20.25 -5.62 1.85
N ASN A 244 -20.22 -6.50 0.85
CA ASN A 244 -20.50 -7.91 0.99
C ASN A 244 -19.51 -8.70 0.12
N PHE A 245 -19.31 -9.98 0.39
CA PHE A 245 -18.45 -10.82 -0.44
C PHE A 245 -19.21 -11.29 -1.68
N THR A 246 -18.59 -11.12 -2.86
CA THR A 246 -19.18 -11.49 -4.15
C THR A 246 -19.06 -12.98 -4.46
N VAL A 247 -18.19 -13.69 -3.74
CA VAL A 247 -17.97 -15.13 -3.83
C VAL A 247 -18.01 -15.74 -2.42
N PRO A 248 -18.36 -17.03 -2.27
CA PRO A 248 -18.19 -17.75 -1.01
C PRO A 248 -16.82 -17.45 -0.40
N THR A 249 -16.84 -16.87 0.80
CA THR A 249 -15.63 -16.39 1.47
C THR A 249 -15.56 -16.95 2.87
N THR A 250 -14.41 -17.48 3.25
CA THR A 250 -14.12 -17.93 4.61
C THR A 250 -13.05 -17.03 5.26
N VAL A 251 -12.95 -17.05 6.59
CA VAL A 251 -12.01 -16.18 7.33
C VAL A 251 -10.90 -17.03 7.96
N ASN A 252 -9.65 -16.58 7.80
CA ASN A 252 -8.49 -17.15 8.46
C ASN A 252 -8.61 -17.10 10.00
N ALA A 253 -7.75 -17.83 10.70
CA ALA A 253 -7.62 -17.66 12.14
C ALA A 253 -7.35 -16.18 12.46
N VAL A 254 -8.03 -15.69 13.49
CA VAL A 254 -7.85 -14.33 14.00
C VAL A 254 -6.80 -14.34 15.11
N THR A 255 -6.22 -13.19 15.45
CA THR A 255 -5.09 -13.09 16.40
C THR A 255 -5.42 -13.48 17.86
N ILE A 256 -6.64 -13.95 18.12
CA ILE A 256 -7.14 -14.30 19.44
C ILE A 256 -7.99 -15.58 19.40
N ASP A 257 -8.07 -16.28 20.53
CA ASP A 257 -9.17 -17.23 20.76
C ASP A 257 -10.45 -16.43 21.08
N ARG A 258 -11.37 -16.35 20.13
CA ARG A 258 -12.59 -15.54 20.26
C ARG A 258 -13.43 -15.89 21.50
N GLN A 259 -13.38 -17.14 21.96
CA GLN A 259 -14.15 -17.59 23.12
C GLN A 259 -13.39 -17.35 24.44
N ARG A 260 -12.06 -17.46 24.42
CA ARG A 260 -11.25 -17.57 25.64
C ARG A 260 -10.22 -16.46 25.82
N TRP A 261 -10.11 -15.49 24.92
CA TRP A 261 -9.05 -14.47 24.98
C TRP A 261 -9.00 -13.72 26.33
N ARG A 262 -10.15 -13.53 26.98
CA ARG A 262 -10.23 -12.94 28.33
C ARG A 262 -9.59 -13.84 29.38
N ASP A 263 -9.87 -15.14 29.34
CA ASP A 263 -9.29 -16.14 30.25
C ASP A 263 -7.79 -16.32 30.00
N LEU A 264 -7.37 -16.14 28.75
CA LEU A 264 -5.96 -16.15 28.33
C LEU A 264 -5.23 -14.84 28.67
N ARG A 265 -5.90 -13.88 29.32
CA ARG A 265 -5.33 -12.58 29.75
C ARG A 265 -4.75 -11.76 28.60
N VAL A 266 -5.33 -11.89 27.40
CA VAL A 266 -5.05 -10.98 26.30
C VAL A 266 -5.47 -9.57 26.71
N ASP A 267 -4.69 -8.56 26.29
CA ASP A 267 -5.04 -7.16 26.52
C ASP A 267 -6.49 -6.87 26.08
N THR A 268 -7.22 -6.10 26.88
CA THR A 268 -8.66 -5.90 26.66
C THR A 268 -8.94 -5.08 25.41
N GLY A 269 -8.12 -4.06 25.12
CA GLY A 269 -8.26 -3.26 23.90
C GLY A 269 -8.02 -4.14 22.67
N PHE A 270 -6.87 -4.82 22.65
CA PHE A 270 -6.48 -5.71 21.56
C PHE A 270 -7.49 -6.84 21.31
N GLY A 271 -7.99 -7.47 22.38
CA GLY A 271 -8.98 -8.55 22.29
C GLY A 271 -10.34 -8.08 21.74
N ILE A 272 -10.81 -6.90 22.15
CA ILE A 272 -12.05 -6.31 21.62
C ILE A 272 -11.90 -5.96 20.14
N GLU A 273 -10.80 -5.32 19.76
CA GLU A 273 -10.54 -4.91 18.38
C GLU A 273 -10.38 -6.11 17.44
N SER A 274 -9.68 -7.15 17.87
CA SER A 274 -9.52 -8.39 17.10
C SER A 274 -10.85 -9.14 16.91
N ASP A 275 -11.71 -9.21 17.93
CA ASP A 275 -13.03 -9.84 17.81
C ASP A 275 -13.98 -9.01 16.93
N GLU A 276 -13.89 -7.68 17.01
CA GLU A 276 -14.66 -6.78 16.14
C GLU A 276 -14.29 -6.95 14.66
N LEU A 277 -13.00 -7.12 14.33
CA LEU A 277 -12.57 -7.43 12.97
C LEU A 277 -13.18 -8.73 12.46
N ALA A 278 -13.18 -9.78 13.29
CA ALA A 278 -13.83 -11.04 12.97
C ALA A 278 -15.33 -10.86 12.69
N LYS A 279 -16.01 -10.09 13.55
CA LYS A 279 -17.44 -9.80 13.42
C LYS A 279 -17.77 -9.03 12.15
N ILE A 280 -16.95 -8.03 11.79
CA ILE A 280 -17.12 -7.26 10.56
C ILE A 280 -17.11 -8.18 9.33
N SER A 281 -16.18 -9.13 9.25
CA SER A 281 -16.13 -10.09 8.14
C SER A 281 -17.41 -10.93 8.08
N LEU A 282 -17.92 -11.39 9.22
CA LEU A 282 -19.18 -12.15 9.28
C LEU A 282 -20.40 -11.30 8.89
N ASP A 283 -20.45 -10.04 9.31
CA ASP A 283 -21.52 -9.10 8.96
C ASP A 283 -21.55 -8.81 7.44
N MET A 284 -20.39 -8.87 6.77
CA MET A 284 -20.28 -8.76 5.30
C MET A 284 -20.52 -10.09 4.56
N GLY A 285 -20.90 -11.16 5.28
CA GLY A 285 -21.30 -12.44 4.69
C GLY A 285 -20.22 -13.52 4.61
N ALA A 286 -19.07 -13.34 5.27
CA ALA A 286 -18.09 -14.41 5.36
C ALA A 286 -18.61 -15.60 6.19
N GLN A 287 -18.20 -16.79 5.81
CA GLN A 287 -18.47 -18.04 6.50
C GLN A 287 -17.45 -18.27 7.61
N ILE A 288 -17.93 -18.86 8.71
CA ILE A 288 -17.12 -19.17 9.88
C ILE A 288 -16.22 -20.37 9.56
N SER A 289 -14.91 -20.17 9.54
CA SER A 289 -13.93 -21.25 9.57
C SER A 289 -12.81 -20.98 10.59
N PHE A 290 -12.29 -19.76 10.64
CA PHE A 290 -11.24 -19.30 11.57
C PHE A 290 -10.04 -20.26 11.62
N THR A 291 -9.57 -20.70 10.45
CA THR A 291 -8.47 -21.65 10.29
C THR A 291 -7.41 -21.11 9.35
N CYS A 292 -6.13 -21.35 9.67
CA CYS A 292 -5.01 -21.11 8.75
C CYS A 292 -4.83 -22.23 7.72
N ALA A 293 -5.66 -23.28 7.77
CA ALA A 293 -5.62 -24.40 6.86
C ALA A 293 -6.92 -24.51 6.05
N PRO A 294 -7.23 -23.53 5.18
CA PRO A 294 -8.47 -23.52 4.40
C PRO A 294 -8.60 -24.73 3.46
N TYR A 295 -7.46 -25.30 3.04
CA TYR A 295 -7.39 -26.51 2.21
C TYR A 295 -7.82 -27.79 2.94
N GLN A 296 -8.09 -27.73 4.24
CA GLN A 296 -8.66 -28.85 5.01
C GLN A 296 -10.19 -28.76 5.12
N LEU A 297 -10.80 -27.67 4.62
CA LEU A 297 -12.25 -27.52 4.61
C LEU A 297 -12.87 -28.38 3.51
N ASP A 298 -14.10 -28.83 3.73
CA ASP A 298 -14.87 -29.54 2.69
C ASP A 298 -15.10 -28.69 1.44
N SER A 299 -15.03 -27.37 1.59
CA SER A 299 -15.11 -26.37 0.53
C SER A 299 -13.74 -26.01 -0.07
N ALA A 300 -12.71 -26.86 0.03
CA ALA A 300 -11.41 -26.53 -0.56
C ALA A 300 -11.49 -26.40 -2.10
N PRO A 301 -10.76 -25.45 -2.71
CA PRO A 301 -10.86 -25.19 -4.15
C PRO A 301 -10.19 -26.31 -4.95
N LYS A 302 -10.74 -26.58 -6.14
CA LYS A 302 -10.19 -27.53 -7.10
C LYS A 302 -9.48 -26.80 -8.22
N LEU A 303 -8.69 -27.56 -9.00
CA LEU A 303 -8.04 -27.00 -10.18
C LEU A 303 -9.09 -26.47 -11.15
N GLY A 304 -9.05 -25.15 -11.40
CA GLY A 304 -9.97 -24.45 -12.29
C GLY A 304 -11.09 -23.68 -11.58
N ASP A 305 -11.21 -23.79 -10.25
CA ASP A 305 -12.05 -22.92 -9.42
C ASP A 305 -11.39 -21.55 -9.18
#